data_AF-A0A6A5B2F2-F1
#
_entry.id   AF-A0A6A5B2F2-F1
#
_cell.length_a   1.000
_cell.length_b   1.000
_cell.length_c   1.000
_cell.angle_alpha   90.00
_cell.angle_beta   90.00
_cell.angle_gamma   90.00
#
_symmetry.space_group_name_H-M   'P 1'
#
loop_
_entity.id
_entity.type
_entity.pdbx_description
1 polymer ?
#
loop_
_entity_poly.entity_id
_entity_poly.type
_entity_poly.pdbx_seq_one_letter_code
_entity_poly.pdbx_strand_id
1 'polypeptide(L)'
;MAAGRCFHTSEVYVLCAVHFMLLHLIKHPTPDAAALLPYLSLEFVRLCLRLSLSSSIKCKAMLSHALASKSTLLPKNLSPLPSYVVPFITALVGSPKTSHIAQALHQLYLLACHMVASTVDADTALGAILLSDDYKNQDDSPTLRTLMKLLLFPRVHNSHTNRFDDGLAIMKASPTYHAYLLPYAVANSASLDEWKAFLHVVLDLCNSTCDNGKGLVQTALDHMAVTLSPQDLLAILPDDADVGLFLDALARAVRLHDSGDDDGTTD
;
A
#
# COMPACT_ATOMS: atom_id res chain seq x y z
N MET A 1 26.82 -13.39 -10.09
CA MET A 1 25.47 -13.99 -10.22
C MET A 1 25.04 -14.45 -8.84
N ALA A 2 24.27 -13.64 -8.12
CA ALA A 2 23.81 -14.00 -6.77
C ALA A 2 22.77 -15.13 -6.89
N ALA A 3 23.09 -16.29 -6.33
CA ALA A 3 22.15 -17.38 -6.17
C ALA A 3 21.07 -16.94 -5.16
N GLY A 4 20.02 -16.29 -5.64
CA GLY A 4 18.81 -16.05 -4.85
C GLY A 4 18.31 -17.41 -4.36
N ARG A 5 18.31 -17.62 -3.05
CA ARG A 5 17.88 -18.89 -2.45
C ARG A 5 16.46 -19.19 -2.93
N CYS A 6 16.34 -20.26 -3.70
CA CYS A 6 15.07 -20.71 -4.28
C CYS A 6 14.09 -21.04 -3.15
N PHE A 7 12.86 -20.55 -3.23
CA PHE A 7 11.80 -20.93 -2.28
C PHE A 7 11.53 -22.44 -2.43
N HIS A 8 11.86 -23.22 -1.41
CA HIS A 8 11.81 -24.67 -1.45
C HIS A 8 10.37 -25.20 -1.29
N THR A 9 10.13 -26.43 -1.77
CA THR A 9 8.82 -27.08 -1.63
C THR A 9 8.43 -27.32 -0.18
N SER A 10 9.39 -27.54 0.73
CA SER A 10 9.15 -27.62 2.18
C SER A 10 8.51 -26.33 2.72
N GLU A 11 8.95 -25.18 2.22
CA GLU A 11 8.47 -23.86 2.65
C GLU A 11 7.03 -23.59 2.19
N VAL A 12 6.58 -24.25 1.11
CA VAL A 12 5.15 -24.24 0.72
C VAL A 12 4.29 -24.85 1.83
N TYR A 13 4.72 -25.97 2.41
CA TYR A 13 3.99 -26.61 3.51
C TYR A 13 4.03 -25.77 4.78
N VAL A 14 5.17 -25.15 5.08
CA VAL A 14 5.28 -24.22 6.23
C VAL A 14 4.34 -23.03 6.04
N LEU A 15 4.33 -22.41 4.86
CA LEU A 15 3.42 -21.30 4.55
C LEU A 15 1.95 -21.71 4.69
N CYS A 16 1.58 -22.89 4.18
CA CYS A 16 0.23 -23.44 4.36
C CYS A 16 -0.10 -23.66 5.85
N ALA A 17 0.82 -24.23 6.63
CA ALA A 17 0.61 -24.48 8.05
C ALA A 17 0.43 -23.17 8.83
N VAL A 18 1.30 -22.19 8.61
CA VAL A 18 1.21 -20.86 9.22
C VAL A 18 -0.08 -20.17 8.81
N HIS A 19 -0.46 -20.22 7.53
CA HIS A 19 -1.74 -19.72 7.04
C HIS A 19 -2.93 -20.32 7.79
N PHE A 20 -2.98 -21.65 7.94
CA PHE A 20 -4.09 -22.30 8.65
C PHE A 20 -4.10 -22.01 10.15
N MET A 21 -2.92 -21.96 10.79
CA MET A 21 -2.82 -21.57 12.20
C MET A 21 -3.32 -20.15 12.42
N LEU A 22 -2.94 -19.20 11.56
CA LEU A 22 -3.43 -17.81 11.62
C LEU A 22 -4.95 -17.74 11.49
N LEU A 23 -5.51 -18.38 10.46
CA LEU A 23 -6.95 -18.37 10.24
C LEU A 23 -7.72 -19.01 11.40
N HIS A 24 -7.17 -20.09 11.98
CA HIS A 24 -7.75 -20.73 13.16
C HIS A 24 -7.74 -19.79 14.37
N LEU A 25 -6.60 -19.18 14.68
CA LEU A 25 -6.46 -18.27 15.83
C LEU A 25 -7.31 -17.00 15.68
N ILE A 26 -7.42 -16.45 14.46
CA ILE A 26 -8.30 -15.29 14.20
C ILE A 26 -9.78 -15.68 14.40
N LYS A 27 -10.18 -16.87 13.97
CA LYS A 27 -11.56 -17.33 14.09
C LYS A 27 -11.91 -17.79 15.51
N HIS A 28 -10.93 -18.33 16.24
CA HIS A 28 -11.08 -18.91 17.56
C HIS A 28 -10.05 -18.29 18.52
N PRO A 29 -10.27 -17.04 18.98
CA PRO A 29 -9.34 -16.37 19.87
C PRO A 29 -9.25 -17.12 21.20
N THR A 30 -8.07 -17.67 21.49
CA THR A 30 -7.72 -18.28 22.78
C THR A 30 -6.91 -17.28 23.61
N PRO A 31 -6.78 -17.48 24.94
CA PRO A 31 -5.94 -16.61 25.78
C PRO A 31 -4.50 -16.51 25.28
N ASP A 32 -3.95 -17.61 24.77
CA ASP A 32 -2.59 -17.68 24.21
C ASP A 32 -2.48 -17.09 22.79
N ALA A 33 -3.62 -16.90 22.09
CA ALA A 33 -3.62 -16.37 20.73
C ALA A 33 -3.05 -14.95 20.67
N ALA A 34 -3.28 -14.13 21.70
CA ALA A 34 -2.77 -12.76 21.77
C ALA A 34 -1.23 -12.72 21.75
N ALA A 35 -0.56 -13.71 22.35
CA ALA A 35 0.89 -13.79 22.38
C ALA A 35 1.46 -14.35 21.06
N LEU A 36 0.80 -15.33 20.44
CA LEU A 36 1.31 -16.04 19.26
C LEU A 36 1.00 -15.33 17.93
N LEU A 37 -0.12 -14.62 17.84
CA LEU A 37 -0.60 -14.01 16.61
C LEU A 37 0.41 -13.04 15.98
N PRO A 38 1.11 -12.15 16.72
CA PRO A 38 2.12 -11.27 16.14
C PRO A 38 3.28 -12.02 15.48
N TYR A 39 3.79 -13.08 16.13
CA TYR A 39 4.91 -13.87 15.60
C TYR A 39 4.51 -14.65 14.35
N LEU A 40 3.35 -15.30 14.37
CA LEU A 40 2.83 -16.04 13.21
C LEU A 40 2.51 -15.10 12.04
N SER A 41 1.98 -13.92 12.32
CA SER A 41 1.71 -12.89 11.30
C SER A 41 3.00 -12.43 10.63
N LEU A 42 4.04 -12.16 11.41
CA LEU A 42 5.33 -11.75 10.89
C LEU A 42 5.98 -12.85 10.05
N GLU A 43 5.92 -14.10 10.53
CA GLU A 43 6.45 -15.25 9.79
C GLU A 43 5.70 -15.49 8.48
N PHE A 44 4.37 -15.36 8.50
CA PHE A 44 3.54 -15.42 7.30
C PHE A 44 3.94 -14.36 6.28
N VAL A 45 4.09 -13.10 6.71
CA VAL A 45 4.52 -11.99 5.85
C VAL A 45 5.90 -12.28 5.26
N ARG A 46 6.87 -12.76 6.05
CA ARG A 46 8.20 -13.13 5.55
C ARG A 46 8.14 -14.22 4.49
N LEU A 47 7.36 -15.28 4.71
CA LEU A 47 7.17 -16.36 3.75
C LEU A 47 6.49 -15.87 2.46
N CYS A 48 5.50 -14.98 2.55
CA CYS A 48 4.89 -14.35 1.38
C CYS A 48 5.90 -13.47 0.60
N LEU A 49 6.73 -12.70 1.28
CA LEU A 49 7.78 -11.90 0.65
C LEU A 49 8.80 -12.78 -0.08
N ARG A 50 9.26 -13.87 0.55
CA ARG A 50 10.20 -14.83 -0.06
C ARG A 50 9.57 -15.57 -1.24
N LEU A 51 8.30 -15.97 -1.13
CA LEU A 51 7.55 -16.56 -2.25
C LEU A 51 7.40 -15.59 -3.42
N SER A 52 7.17 -14.30 -3.15
CA SER A 52 7.00 -13.28 -4.20
C SER A 52 8.23 -13.13 -5.08
N LEU A 53 9.42 -13.28 -4.48
CA LEU A 53 10.71 -13.28 -5.18
C LEU A 53 11.03 -14.59 -5.91
N SER A 54 10.36 -15.68 -5.56
CA SER A 54 10.66 -16.96 -6.16
C SER A 54 10.23 -16.98 -7.62
N SER A 55 11.19 -17.31 -8.50
CA SER A 55 10.93 -17.63 -9.90
C SER A 55 10.27 -19.01 -10.09
N SER A 56 10.16 -19.82 -9.03
CA SER A 56 9.61 -21.18 -9.10
C SER A 56 8.09 -21.16 -9.29
N ILE A 57 7.67 -21.34 -10.54
CA ILE A 57 6.26 -21.56 -10.90
C ILE A 57 5.71 -22.81 -10.19
N LYS A 58 6.54 -23.85 -10.03
CA LYS A 58 6.17 -25.09 -9.34
C LYS A 58 5.72 -24.84 -7.90
N CYS A 59 6.44 -24.00 -7.14
CA CYS A 59 6.07 -23.70 -5.76
C CYS A 59 4.77 -22.90 -5.69
N LYS A 60 4.58 -21.93 -6.58
CA LYS A 60 3.33 -21.15 -6.69
C LYS A 60 2.13 -22.05 -7.08
N ALA A 61 2.33 -22.98 -8.00
CA ALA A 61 1.30 -23.95 -8.40
C ALA A 61 0.96 -24.94 -7.27
N MET A 62 1.98 -25.48 -6.57
CA MET A 62 1.79 -26.37 -5.43
C MET A 62 1.02 -25.68 -4.29
N LEU A 63 1.34 -24.42 -4.02
CA LEU A 63 0.63 -23.61 -3.04
C LEU A 63 -0.83 -23.39 -3.44
N SER A 64 -1.07 -23.02 -4.70
CA SER A 64 -2.43 -22.86 -5.24
C SER A 64 -3.24 -24.16 -5.08
N HIS A 65 -2.65 -25.32 -5.41
CA HIS A 65 -3.30 -26.61 -5.21
C HIS A 65 -3.59 -26.91 -3.73
N ALA A 66 -2.64 -26.63 -2.83
CA ALA A 66 -2.81 -26.84 -1.40
C ALA A 66 -3.90 -25.93 -0.79
N LEU A 67 -4.11 -24.75 -1.37
CA LEU A 67 -5.10 -23.77 -0.91
C LEU A 67 -6.44 -23.82 -1.66
N ALA A 68 -6.51 -24.51 -2.81
CA ALA A 68 -7.69 -24.55 -3.69
C ALA A 68 -8.98 -25.00 -2.98
N SER A 69 -8.86 -25.89 -2.00
CA SER A 69 -10.01 -26.39 -1.21
C SER A 69 -10.50 -25.43 -0.12
N LYS A 70 -9.83 -24.29 0.10
CA LYS A 70 -9.97 -23.47 1.31
C LYS A 70 -10.00 -21.95 1.06
N SER A 71 -10.28 -21.53 -0.17
CA SER A 71 -10.36 -20.12 -0.61
C SER A 71 -11.40 -19.25 0.13
N THR A 72 -12.24 -19.85 0.98
CA THR A 72 -13.33 -19.20 1.73
C THR A 72 -12.96 -18.84 3.18
N LEU A 73 -11.73 -19.11 3.62
CA LEU A 73 -11.38 -18.98 5.04
C LEU A 73 -10.93 -17.59 5.50
N LEU A 74 -10.99 -16.56 4.66
CA LEU A 74 -10.66 -15.20 5.10
C LEU A 74 -11.72 -14.65 6.07
N PRO A 75 -11.31 -13.97 7.16
CA PRO A 75 -12.24 -13.29 8.04
C PRO A 75 -13.05 -12.26 7.25
N LYS A 76 -14.37 -12.29 7.41
CA LYS A 76 -15.28 -11.41 6.66
C LYS A 76 -15.26 -9.96 7.16
N ASN A 77 -14.73 -9.73 8.36
CA ASN A 77 -14.77 -8.45 9.07
C ASN A 77 -13.36 -7.85 9.22
N LEU A 78 -12.51 -7.98 8.20
CA LEU A 78 -11.21 -7.29 8.21
C LEU A 78 -11.41 -5.81 7.97
N SER A 79 -10.56 -4.98 8.57
CA SER A 79 -10.51 -3.54 8.31
C SER A 79 -10.27 -3.29 6.82
N PRO A 80 -10.90 -2.26 6.22
CA PRO A 80 -10.65 -1.92 4.84
C PRO A 80 -9.17 -1.60 4.65
N LEU A 81 -8.58 -2.13 3.58
CA LEU A 81 -7.24 -1.77 3.14
C LEU A 81 -7.33 -0.54 2.23
N PRO A 82 -6.24 0.26 2.12
CA PRO A 82 -6.18 1.35 1.17
C PRO A 82 -6.49 0.90 -0.27
N SER A 83 -7.16 1.77 -1.03
CA SER A 83 -7.66 1.47 -2.38
C SER A 83 -6.56 1.07 -3.37
N TYR A 84 -5.32 1.49 -3.15
CA TYR A 84 -4.18 1.13 -4.00
C TYR A 84 -3.72 -0.32 -3.84
N VAL A 85 -4.03 -1.01 -2.74
CA VAL A 85 -3.47 -2.33 -2.43
C VAL A 85 -3.84 -3.39 -3.47
N VAL A 86 -5.12 -3.48 -3.84
CA VAL A 86 -5.60 -4.48 -4.82
C VAL A 86 -5.02 -4.25 -6.21
N PRO A 87 -5.04 -3.02 -6.78
CA PRO A 87 -4.33 -2.71 -8.03
C PRO A 87 -2.84 -3.04 -7.98
N PHE A 88 -2.17 -2.77 -6.86
CA PHE A 88 -0.73 -3.05 -6.69
C PHE A 88 -0.45 -4.55 -6.72
N ILE A 89 -1.25 -5.36 -6.01
CA ILE A 89 -1.14 -6.82 -6.04
C ILE A 89 -1.45 -7.34 -7.45
N THR A 90 -2.47 -6.80 -8.12
CA THR A 90 -2.84 -7.17 -9.49
C THR A 90 -1.69 -6.92 -10.47
N ALA A 91 -0.96 -5.81 -10.33
CA ALA A 91 0.23 -5.54 -11.13
C ALA A 91 1.37 -6.55 -10.88
N LEU A 92 1.46 -7.09 -9.66
CA LEU A 92 2.47 -8.09 -9.29
C LEU A 92 2.16 -9.51 -9.76
N VAL A 93 0.93 -10.00 -9.54
CA VAL A 93 0.57 -11.41 -9.79
C VAL A 93 -0.37 -11.64 -10.98
N GLY A 94 -0.81 -10.56 -11.63
CA GLY A 94 -1.85 -10.59 -12.65
C GLY A 94 -3.25 -10.60 -12.06
N SER A 95 -4.25 -10.45 -12.92
CA SER A 95 -5.65 -10.41 -12.49
C SER A 95 -6.08 -11.76 -11.89
N PRO A 96 -6.78 -11.78 -10.74
CA PRO A 96 -7.20 -13.02 -10.10
C PRO A 96 -8.19 -13.84 -10.95
N LYS A 97 -8.80 -13.21 -11.96
CA LYS A 97 -9.70 -13.87 -12.92
C LYS A 97 -8.95 -14.72 -13.97
N THR A 98 -7.64 -14.56 -14.09
CA THR A 98 -6.84 -15.18 -15.17
C THR A 98 -6.44 -16.63 -14.87
N SER A 99 -6.27 -17.00 -13.59
CA SER A 99 -5.93 -18.36 -13.19
C SER A 99 -6.19 -18.60 -11.69
N HIS A 100 -6.41 -19.86 -11.32
CA HIS A 100 -6.49 -20.26 -9.91
C HIS A 100 -5.20 -19.98 -9.12
N ILE A 101 -4.05 -19.95 -9.80
CA ILE A 101 -2.76 -19.59 -9.19
C ILE A 101 -2.75 -18.10 -8.84
N ALA A 102 -3.13 -17.23 -9.78
CA ALA A 102 -3.24 -15.79 -9.55
C ALA A 102 -4.26 -15.49 -8.44
N GLN A 103 -5.42 -16.16 -8.45
CA GLN A 103 -6.43 -16.03 -7.40
C GLN A 103 -5.88 -16.38 -6.02
N ALA A 104 -5.21 -17.52 -5.86
CA ALA A 104 -4.64 -17.96 -4.58
C ALA A 104 -3.54 -17.02 -4.07
N LEU A 105 -2.64 -16.59 -4.95
CA LEU A 105 -1.59 -15.62 -4.60
C LEU A 105 -2.17 -14.27 -4.20
N HIS A 106 -3.22 -13.81 -4.90
CA HIS A 106 -3.90 -12.57 -4.57
C HIS A 106 -4.53 -12.62 -3.17
N GLN A 107 -5.19 -13.73 -2.81
CA GLN A 107 -5.76 -13.90 -1.48
C GLN A 107 -4.69 -13.95 -0.38
N LEU A 108 -3.57 -14.63 -0.61
CA LEU A 108 -2.46 -14.69 0.33
C LEU A 108 -1.81 -13.33 0.56
N TYR A 109 -1.53 -12.59 -0.52
CA TYR A 109 -0.88 -11.29 -0.41
C TYR A 109 -1.81 -10.23 0.19
N LEU A 110 -3.12 -10.32 -0.06
CA LEU A 110 -4.10 -9.53 0.67
C LEU A 110 -4.11 -9.84 2.16
N LEU A 111 -4.10 -11.13 2.53
CA LEU A 111 -4.00 -11.52 3.94
C LEU A 111 -2.72 -10.96 4.57
N ALA A 112 -1.58 -11.03 3.87
CA ALA A 112 -0.33 -10.46 4.36
C ALA A 112 -0.43 -8.94 4.56
N CYS A 113 -1.07 -8.22 3.63
CA CYS A 113 -1.33 -6.78 3.78
C CYS A 113 -2.20 -6.49 5.01
N HIS A 114 -3.25 -7.28 5.24
CA HIS A 114 -4.08 -7.14 6.43
C HIS A 114 -3.30 -7.42 7.72
N MET A 115 -2.44 -8.44 7.74
CA MET A 115 -1.61 -8.75 8.90
C MET A 115 -0.65 -7.60 9.21
N VAL A 116 -0.04 -7.00 8.18
CA VAL A 116 0.81 -5.80 8.33
C VAL A 116 -0.01 -4.61 8.83
N ALA A 117 -1.17 -4.34 8.23
CA ALA A 117 -2.08 -3.27 8.63
C ALA A 117 -2.64 -3.45 10.05
N SER A 118 -2.75 -4.67 10.55
CA SER A 118 -3.26 -4.98 11.89
C SER A 118 -2.18 -5.16 12.96
N THR A 119 -0.89 -5.11 12.59
CA THR A 119 0.18 -5.16 13.59
C THR A 119 0.06 -3.99 14.57
N VAL A 120 0.14 -4.30 15.86
CA VAL A 120 0.11 -3.32 16.97
C VAL A 120 1.43 -2.54 17.05
N ASP A 121 2.51 -3.09 16.50
CA ASP A 121 3.84 -2.48 16.47
C ASP A 121 4.38 -2.38 15.02
N ALA A 122 4.15 -1.21 14.42
CA ALA A 122 4.56 -0.92 13.05
C ALA A 122 6.09 -0.83 12.91
N ASP A 123 6.80 -0.37 13.94
CA ASP A 123 8.26 -0.23 13.95
C ASP A 123 8.95 -1.59 13.93
N THR A 124 8.51 -2.52 14.79
CA THR A 124 9.04 -3.89 14.79
C THR A 124 8.74 -4.61 13.47
N ALA A 125 7.52 -4.46 12.94
CA ALA A 125 7.14 -5.04 11.66
C ALA A 125 8.01 -4.49 10.51
N LEU A 126 8.21 -3.17 10.50
CA LEU A 126 9.04 -2.49 9.50
C LEU A 126 10.50 -2.91 9.63
N GLY A 127 11.04 -2.96 10.85
CA GLY A 127 12.38 -3.45 11.14
C GLY A 127 12.57 -4.86 10.62
N ALA A 128 11.63 -5.78 10.86
CA ALA A 128 11.69 -7.15 10.35
C ALA A 128 11.61 -7.24 8.81
N ILE A 129 10.84 -6.37 8.15
CA ILE A 129 10.77 -6.29 6.69
C ILE A 129 12.09 -5.78 6.10
N LEU A 130 12.70 -4.78 6.74
CA LEU A 130 13.97 -4.17 6.34
C LEU A 130 15.18 -5.07 6.61
N LEU A 131 15.22 -5.72 7.77
CA LEU A 131 16.32 -6.55 8.26
C LEU A 131 16.29 -8.00 7.75
N SER A 132 15.29 -8.40 6.95
CA SER A 132 15.32 -9.73 6.35
C SER A 132 16.62 -9.89 5.54
N ASP A 133 17.56 -10.69 6.08
CA ASP A 133 18.95 -10.80 5.62
C ASP A 133 19.09 -11.46 4.24
N ASP A 134 18.02 -12.09 3.73
CA ASP A 134 17.96 -12.72 2.41
C ASP A 134 18.08 -11.72 1.23
N TYR A 135 18.25 -10.42 1.49
CA TYR A 135 17.98 -9.36 0.53
C TYR A 135 19.03 -8.24 0.45
N LYS A 136 20.22 -8.45 1.02
CA LYS A 136 21.30 -7.44 1.01
C LYS A 136 21.88 -7.13 -0.38
N ASN A 137 21.55 -7.90 -1.43
CA ASN A 137 22.21 -7.82 -2.75
C ASN A 137 21.27 -7.92 -3.98
N GLN A 138 20.06 -7.36 -3.93
CA GLN A 138 19.23 -7.25 -5.14
C GLN A 138 18.73 -5.81 -5.32
N ASP A 139 19.14 -5.19 -6.43
CA ASP A 139 18.68 -3.89 -6.93
C ASP A 139 17.16 -3.83 -7.18
N ASP A 140 16.48 -4.97 -7.13
CA ASP A 140 15.03 -5.07 -7.20
C ASP A 140 14.43 -5.17 -5.79
N SER A 141 14.04 -4.04 -5.20
CA SER A 141 13.08 -4.08 -4.09
C SER A 141 11.81 -4.77 -4.60
N PRO A 142 11.43 -5.98 -4.11
CA PRO A 142 10.25 -6.66 -4.64
C PRO A 142 9.01 -5.80 -4.46
N THR A 143 8.20 -5.69 -5.51
CA THR A 143 6.92 -4.96 -5.53
C THR A 143 6.08 -5.23 -4.27
N LEU A 144 5.99 -6.49 -3.80
CA LEU A 144 5.26 -6.82 -2.57
C LEU A 144 5.88 -6.18 -1.31
N ARG A 145 7.20 -6.16 -1.20
CA ARG A 145 7.88 -5.48 -0.08
C ARG A 145 7.62 -3.99 -0.10
N THR A 146 7.70 -3.37 -1.28
CA THR A 146 7.38 -1.95 -1.45
C THR A 146 5.98 -1.67 -0.92
N LEU A 147 4.99 -2.47 -1.32
CA LEU A 147 3.63 -2.38 -0.81
C LEU A 147 3.54 -2.48 0.72
N MET A 148 4.24 -3.44 1.33
CA MET A 148 4.26 -3.58 2.80
C MET A 148 4.89 -2.37 3.50
N LYS A 149 5.94 -1.77 2.93
CA LYS A 149 6.53 -0.54 3.45
C LYS A 149 5.55 0.62 3.37
N LEU A 150 4.88 0.79 2.22
CA LEU A 150 3.88 1.84 2.01
C LEU A 150 2.70 1.71 2.99
N LEU A 151 2.32 0.50 3.40
CA LEU A 151 1.29 0.30 4.42
C LEU A 151 1.74 0.65 5.85
N LEU A 152 3.05 0.62 6.13
CA LEU A 152 3.60 0.85 7.46
C LEU A 152 4.09 2.28 7.66
N PHE A 153 4.67 2.91 6.64
CA PHE A 153 5.31 4.22 6.76
C PHE A 153 4.40 5.30 7.37
N PRO A 154 3.16 5.53 6.90
CA PRO A 154 2.28 6.52 7.51
C PRO A 154 1.93 6.24 8.98
N ARG A 155 2.17 5.01 9.46
CA ARG A 155 1.85 4.59 10.82
C ARG A 155 3.04 4.71 11.77
N VAL A 156 4.26 4.82 11.23
CA VAL A 156 5.47 5.01 12.03
C VAL A 156 5.61 6.49 12.35
N HIS A 157 5.20 6.84 13.56
CA HIS A 157 5.37 8.16 14.14
C HIS A 157 6.39 8.08 15.27
N ASN A 158 7.56 8.65 15.04
CA ASN A 158 8.55 8.92 16.07
C ASN A 158 8.63 10.44 16.26
N SER A 159 9.11 10.89 17.43
CA SER A 159 9.03 12.29 17.91
C SER A 159 9.59 13.35 16.96
N HIS A 160 10.27 12.96 15.87
CA HIS A 160 10.92 13.85 14.92
C HIS A 160 10.73 13.49 13.44
N THR A 161 10.00 12.42 13.08
CA THR A 161 9.83 12.03 11.67
C THR A 161 8.46 11.43 11.38
N ASN A 162 7.71 12.05 10.47
CA ASN A 162 6.59 11.40 9.79
C ASN A 162 7.18 10.66 8.58
N ARG A 163 6.99 9.34 8.48
CA ARG A 163 7.55 8.56 7.36
C ARG A 163 6.67 8.57 6.11
N PHE A 164 5.57 9.34 6.09
CA PHE A 164 4.76 9.56 4.90
C PHE A 164 5.61 9.96 3.68
N ASP A 165 6.55 10.89 3.88
CA ASP A 165 7.47 11.39 2.85
C ASP A 165 8.40 10.30 2.30
N ASP A 166 8.82 9.34 3.13
CA ASP A 166 9.61 8.18 2.66
C ASP A 166 8.79 7.34 1.67
N GLY A 167 7.48 7.21 1.90
CA GLY A 167 6.58 6.52 0.99
C GLY A 167 6.43 7.25 -0.35
N LEU A 168 6.27 8.58 -0.30
CA LEU A 168 6.26 9.43 -1.49
C LEU A 168 7.58 9.33 -2.27
N ALA A 169 8.72 9.36 -1.58
CA ALA A 169 10.04 9.23 -2.19
C ALA A 169 10.22 7.89 -2.91
N ILE A 170 9.79 6.78 -2.28
CA ILE A 170 9.82 5.45 -2.91
C ILE A 170 8.97 5.43 -4.19
N MET A 171 7.77 5.99 -4.16
CA MET A 171 6.89 6.00 -5.34
C MET A 171 7.40 6.94 -6.43
N LYS A 172 7.95 8.11 -6.07
CA LYS A 172 8.57 9.06 -7.00
C LYS A 172 9.73 8.43 -7.77
N ALA A 173 10.56 7.64 -7.07
CA ALA A 173 11.78 7.05 -7.62
C ALA A 173 11.55 6.05 -8.77
N SER A 174 10.36 5.45 -8.87
CA SER A 174 10.05 4.47 -9.92
C SER A 174 8.79 4.85 -10.71
N PRO A 175 8.88 5.04 -12.04
CA PRO A 175 7.73 5.33 -12.89
C PRO A 175 6.59 4.31 -12.78
N THR A 176 6.91 3.06 -12.44
CA THR A 176 5.91 1.99 -12.23
C THR A 176 4.94 2.31 -11.09
N TYR A 177 5.36 3.15 -10.12
CA TYR A 177 4.54 3.48 -8.95
C TYR A 177 3.85 4.84 -9.05
N HIS A 178 4.08 5.62 -10.11
CA HIS A 178 3.47 6.95 -10.27
C HIS A 178 1.94 6.89 -10.27
N ALA A 179 1.34 5.82 -10.80
CA ALA A 179 -0.11 5.60 -10.79
C ALA A 179 -0.70 5.40 -9.39
N TYR A 180 0.12 5.09 -8.38
CA TYR A 180 -0.32 4.87 -6.99
C TYR A 180 -0.06 6.06 -6.07
N LEU A 181 0.60 7.12 -6.56
CA LEU A 181 0.93 8.32 -5.79
C LEU A 181 -0.32 8.99 -5.19
N LEU A 182 -1.31 9.30 -6.03
CA LEU A 182 -2.56 9.90 -5.57
C LEU A 182 -3.34 8.97 -4.62
N PRO A 183 -3.65 7.71 -4.98
CA PRO A 183 -4.29 6.77 -4.06
C PRO A 183 -3.59 6.61 -2.71
N TYR A 184 -2.25 6.67 -2.66
CA TYR A 184 -1.49 6.63 -1.42
C TYR A 184 -1.66 7.89 -0.58
N ALA A 185 -1.59 9.08 -1.20
CA ALA A 185 -1.82 10.35 -0.51
C ALA A 185 -3.25 10.42 0.05
N VAL A 186 -4.25 10.08 -0.76
CA VAL A 186 -5.67 10.06 -0.34
C VAL A 186 -5.90 9.14 0.87
N ALA A 187 -5.20 8.00 0.93
CA ALA A 187 -5.39 7.05 2.02
C ALA A 187 -4.68 7.46 3.33
N ASN A 188 -3.67 8.33 3.27
CA ASN A 188 -2.74 8.51 4.37
C ASN A 188 -2.45 9.96 4.77
N SER A 189 -2.75 10.94 3.92
CA SER A 189 -2.61 12.36 4.24
C SER A 189 -3.70 12.78 5.24
N ALA A 190 -3.29 13.13 6.46
CA ALA A 190 -4.16 13.61 7.54
C ALA A 190 -3.95 15.11 7.83
N SER A 191 -2.91 15.73 7.29
CA SER A 191 -2.51 17.11 7.55
C SER A 191 -2.24 17.90 6.26
N LEU A 192 -2.31 19.23 6.38
CA LEU A 192 -2.02 20.15 5.27
C LEU A 192 -0.56 20.05 4.81
N ASP A 193 0.37 19.78 5.72
CA ASP A 193 1.79 19.57 5.40
C ASP A 193 2.01 18.32 4.54
N GLU A 194 1.28 17.23 4.78
CA GLU A 194 1.35 16.01 3.95
C GLU A 194 0.75 16.23 2.56
N TRP A 195 -0.35 17.01 2.46
CA TRP A 195 -0.90 17.41 1.16
C TRP A 195 0.07 18.30 0.39
N LYS A 196 0.76 19.22 1.06
CA LYS A 196 1.81 20.05 0.48
C LYS A 196 3.00 19.20 -0.01
N ALA A 197 3.47 18.26 0.80
CA ALA A 197 4.55 17.34 0.42
C ALA A 197 4.18 16.50 -0.81
N PHE A 198 2.95 15.98 -0.87
CA PHE A 198 2.43 15.28 -2.03
C PHE A 198 2.39 16.17 -3.28
N LEU A 199 1.88 17.39 -3.16
CA LEU A 199 1.81 18.34 -4.28
C LEU A 199 3.20 18.65 -4.84
N HIS A 200 4.20 18.90 -3.99
CA HIS A 200 5.59 19.10 -4.42
C HIS A 200 6.13 17.91 -5.22
N VAL A 201 5.88 16.67 -4.76
CA VAL A 201 6.31 15.46 -5.48
C VAL A 201 5.68 15.36 -6.87
N VAL A 202 4.38 15.68 -6.99
CA VAL A 202 3.66 15.61 -8.27
C VAL A 202 4.11 16.71 -9.24
N LEU A 203 4.36 17.93 -8.76
CA LEU A 203 4.89 19.03 -9.57
C LEU A 203 6.32 18.75 -10.05
N ASP A 204 7.19 18.21 -9.19
CA ASP A 204 8.54 17.78 -9.56
C ASP A 204 8.51 16.75 -10.70
N LEU A 205 7.58 15.80 -10.66
CA LEU A 205 7.40 14.81 -11.71
C LEU A 205 6.91 15.45 -13.02
N CYS A 206 6.03 16.44 -12.95
CA CYS A 206 5.57 17.20 -14.12
C CYS A 206 6.70 18.00 -14.78
N ASN A 207 7.59 18.57 -13.98
CA ASN A 207 8.74 19.34 -14.49
C ASN A 207 9.84 18.45 -15.07
N SER A 208 9.93 17.19 -14.64
CA SER A 208 10.94 16.22 -15.09
C SER A 208 10.48 15.24 -16.17
N THR A 209 9.17 15.01 -16.34
CA THR A 209 8.61 14.08 -17.33
C THR A 209 7.67 14.78 -18.31
N CYS A 210 7.92 14.65 -19.61
CA CYS A 210 7.35 15.55 -20.62
C CYS A 210 5.84 15.39 -20.89
N ASP A 211 5.21 14.22 -20.61
CA ASP A 211 3.79 13.98 -20.96
C ASP A 211 2.93 13.36 -19.85
N ASN A 212 3.44 12.39 -19.07
CA ASN A 212 2.62 11.69 -18.06
C ASN A 212 2.39 12.52 -16.78
N GLY A 213 3.29 13.45 -16.46
CA GLY A 213 3.20 14.25 -15.23
C GLY A 213 2.03 15.23 -15.21
N LYS A 214 1.64 15.80 -16.36
CA LYS A 214 0.53 16.76 -16.46
C LYS A 214 -0.83 16.14 -16.08
N GLY A 215 -1.09 14.91 -16.54
CA GLY A 215 -2.32 14.20 -16.20
C GLY A 215 -2.42 13.87 -14.71
N LEU A 216 -1.29 13.52 -14.09
CA LEU A 216 -1.21 13.26 -12.66
C LEU A 216 -1.46 14.53 -11.84
N VAL A 217 -0.86 15.66 -12.22
CA VAL A 217 -1.08 16.98 -11.59
C VAL A 217 -2.56 17.34 -11.63
N GLN A 218 -3.19 17.30 -12.80
CA GLN A 218 -4.61 17.68 -12.91
C GLN A 218 -5.50 16.79 -12.04
N THR A 219 -5.27 15.47 -12.06
CA THR A 219 -6.06 14.53 -11.26
C THR A 219 -5.86 14.76 -9.76
N ALA A 220 -4.63 15.08 -9.34
CA ALA A 220 -4.31 15.41 -7.96
C ALA A 220 -4.99 16.71 -7.52
N LEU A 221 -4.92 17.76 -8.33
CA LEU A 221 -5.56 19.05 -8.04
C LEU A 221 -7.09 18.94 -8.01
N ASP A 222 -7.67 18.18 -8.94
CA ASP A 222 -9.10 17.89 -8.97
C ASP A 222 -9.56 17.18 -7.69
N HIS A 223 -8.76 16.24 -7.16
CA HIS A 223 -9.06 15.58 -5.89
C HIS A 223 -8.90 16.53 -4.69
N MET A 224 -7.83 17.32 -4.65
CA MET A 224 -7.60 18.30 -3.60
C MET A 224 -8.70 19.36 -3.56
N ALA A 225 -9.21 19.81 -4.71
CA ALA A 225 -10.32 20.75 -4.78
C ALA A 225 -11.63 20.23 -4.17
N VAL A 226 -11.80 18.91 -4.10
CA VAL A 226 -12.96 18.27 -3.44
C VAL A 226 -12.70 18.03 -1.95
N THR A 227 -11.44 17.91 -1.55
CA THR A 227 -11.05 17.46 -0.20
C THR A 227 -10.66 18.61 0.73
N LEU A 228 -10.04 19.65 0.20
CA LEU A 228 -9.52 20.80 0.94
C LEU A 228 -10.41 22.02 0.75
N SER A 229 -10.45 22.90 1.75
CA SER A 229 -11.08 24.20 1.59
C SER A 229 -10.31 25.05 0.55
N PRO A 230 -10.93 26.06 -0.07
CA PRO A 230 -10.22 26.97 -0.97
C PRO A 230 -9.03 27.65 -0.30
N GLN A 231 -9.12 27.95 1.00
CA GLN A 231 -8.04 28.58 1.76
C GLN A 231 -6.87 27.62 1.97
N ASP A 232 -7.15 26.37 2.32
CA ASP A 232 -6.13 25.34 2.49
C ASP A 232 -5.44 25.00 1.17
N LEU A 233 -6.22 24.95 0.07
CA LEU A 233 -5.69 24.72 -1.27
C LEU A 233 -4.75 25.85 -1.70
N LEU A 234 -5.05 27.11 -1.36
CA LEU A 234 -4.15 28.25 -1.57
C LEU A 234 -2.90 28.15 -0.69
N ALA A 235 -3.03 27.72 0.57
CA ALA A 235 -1.93 27.65 1.52
C ALA A 235 -0.85 26.61 1.17
N ILE A 236 -1.20 25.57 0.40
CA ILE A 236 -0.26 24.54 -0.05
C ILE A 236 0.44 24.88 -1.38
N LEU A 237 0.05 25.96 -2.07
CA LEU A 237 0.67 26.33 -3.33
C LEU A 237 2.15 26.71 -3.14
N PRO A 238 3.07 26.21 -4.00
CA PRO A 238 4.43 26.73 -4.05
C PRO A 238 4.44 28.19 -4.51
N ASP A 239 5.36 28.98 -3.96
CA ASP A 239 5.49 30.41 -4.27
C ASP A 239 5.85 30.67 -5.76
N ASP A 240 6.46 29.69 -6.43
CA ASP A 240 6.91 29.74 -7.82
C ASP A 240 5.97 29.00 -8.80
N ALA A 241 4.80 28.57 -8.33
CA ALA A 241 3.88 27.77 -9.12
C ALA A 241 3.21 28.58 -10.25
N ASP A 242 3.06 27.95 -11.43
CA ASP A 242 2.24 28.52 -12.51
C ASP A 242 0.78 28.53 -12.10
N VAL A 243 0.29 29.70 -11.71
CA VAL A 243 -1.09 29.95 -11.25
C VAL A 243 -2.12 29.37 -12.23
N GLY A 244 -1.83 29.39 -13.54
CA GLY A 244 -2.72 28.85 -14.57
C GLY A 244 -3.08 27.39 -14.38
N LEU A 245 -2.19 26.57 -13.79
CA LEU A 245 -2.45 25.16 -13.50
C LEU A 245 -3.44 24.95 -12.34
N PHE A 246 -3.59 25.93 -11.46
CA PHE A 246 -4.36 25.81 -10.21
C PHE A 246 -5.68 26.57 -10.25
N LEU A 247 -5.85 27.53 -11.15
CA LEU A 247 -7.08 28.34 -11.25
C LEU A 247 -8.33 27.49 -11.39
N ASP A 248 -8.29 26.44 -12.22
CA ASP A 248 -9.44 25.56 -12.43
C ASP A 248 -9.79 24.76 -11.17
N ALA A 249 -8.77 24.30 -10.44
CA ALA A 249 -8.96 23.57 -9.19
C ALA A 249 -9.47 24.49 -8.07
N LEU A 250 -8.92 25.71 -7.96
CA LEU A 250 -9.38 26.74 -7.02
C LEU A 250 -10.83 27.16 -7.30
N ALA A 251 -11.16 27.45 -8.57
CA ALA A 251 -12.50 27.82 -8.96
C ALA A 251 -13.50 26.70 -8.66
N ARG A 252 -13.09 25.43 -8.83
CA ARG A 252 -13.90 24.27 -8.46
C ARG A 252 -14.08 24.16 -6.96
N ALA A 253 -13.01 24.31 -6.18
CA ALA A 253 -13.07 24.27 -4.72
C ALA A 253 -14.03 25.34 -4.16
N VAL A 254 -13.98 26.58 -4.70
CA VAL A 254 -14.88 27.66 -4.31
C VAL A 254 -16.34 27.31 -4.61
N ARG A 255 -16.65 26.84 -5.82
CA ARG A 255 -18.03 26.43 -6.18
C ARG A 255 -18.56 25.31 -5.29
N LEU A 256 -17.73 24.34 -4.95
CA LEU A 256 -18.11 23.23 -4.08
C LEU A 256 -18.34 23.71 -2.63
N HIS A 257 -17.49 24.61 -2.14
CA HIS A 257 -17.64 25.22 -0.83
C HIS A 257 -18.93 26.03 -0.73
N ASP A 258 -19.21 26.89 -1.71
CA ASP A 258 -20.43 27.72 -1.75
C ASP A 258 -21.70 26.86 -1.87
N SER A 259 -21.64 25.70 -2.52
CA SER A 259 -22.77 24.77 -2.65
C SER A 259 -23.03 23.92 -1.39
N GLY A 260 -22.07 23.84 -0.47
CA GLY A 260 -22.21 23.11 0.79
C GLY A 260 -22.82 23.95 1.92
N ASP A 261 -22.78 25.27 1.80
CA ASP A 261 -23.32 26.21 2.79
C ASP A 261 -24.82 26.52 2.58
N ASP A 262 -25.46 25.97 1.54
CA ASP A 262 -26.88 26.23 1.20
C ASP A 262 -27.85 25.17 1.77
N ASP A 263 -27.38 24.22 2.59
CA ASP A 263 -28.22 23.16 3.22
C ASP A 263 -28.66 23.52 4.65
N GLY A 264 -28.96 24.81 4.89
CA GLY A 264 -29.30 25.35 6.20
C GLY A 264 -30.47 26.33 6.18
N THR A 265 -31.62 25.84 6.69
CA THR A 265 -32.80 26.59 7.17
C THR A 265 -33.80 27.10 6.12
N THR A 266 -34.77 26.24 5.79
CA THR A 266 -36.15 26.71 5.59
C THR A 266 -37.05 26.11 6.67
N ASP A 267 -37.53 27.02 7.53
CA ASP A 267 -38.70 26.86 8.41
C ASP A 267 -39.97 26.52 7.62
#